data_AF-A0A2V6RYA9-F1
#
_entry.id   AF-A0A2V6RYA9-F1
#
_cell.length_a   1.000
_cell.length_b   1.000
_cell.length_c   1.000
_cell.angle_alpha   90.00
_cell.angle_beta   90.00
_cell.angle_gamma   90.00
#
_symmetry.space_group_name_H-M   'P 1'
#
loop_
_entity.id
_entity.type
_entity.pdbx_description
1 polymer ?
#
loop_
_entity_poly.entity_id
_entity_poly.type
_entity_poly.pdbx_seq_one_letter_code
_entity_poly.pdbx_strand_id
1 'polypeptide(L)'
;DGVEASLVDATNPVVFVRAKDLGLAGTETPQTIDADRSLAARLEAIRVEAARRMGMEGSSAVPKVAVVASPADFTALDGARYRLDQVDLVARVISMGNCHRAFALTAAMCLAVAARLEGTVVHECTTGAARASGRPPAAQAGLEAPAPTIRLGHPSGVLPIDAAVRVRDGAPWAERVTVYRTARRLMEGFVRVP
;
A
#
# COMPACT_ATOMS: atom_id res chain seq x y z
N ASP A 1 -1.14 11.22 17.36
CA ASP A 1 -0.48 12.02 16.30
C ASP A 1 -1.37 12.92 15.46
N GLY A 2 -2.70 12.90 15.59
CA GLY A 2 -3.57 13.84 14.87
C GLY A 2 -3.61 13.65 13.35
N VAL A 3 -3.07 12.54 12.84
CA VAL A 3 -3.12 12.17 11.43
C VAL A 3 -4.37 11.37 11.15
N GLU A 4 -4.96 11.60 9.98
CA GLU A 4 -6.05 10.78 9.47
C GLU A 4 -5.47 9.49 8.87
N ALA A 5 -6.18 8.38 9.09
CA ALA A 5 -5.72 7.08 8.67
C ALA A 5 -6.90 6.20 8.24
N SER A 6 -6.66 5.33 7.25
CA SER A 6 -7.59 4.25 6.90
C SER A 6 -7.05 2.93 7.44
N LEU A 7 -7.83 2.25 8.27
CA LEU A 7 -7.49 0.96 8.85
C LEU A 7 -8.31 -0.08 8.09
N VAL A 8 -7.64 -0.87 7.25
CA VAL A 8 -8.29 -1.84 6.35
C VAL A 8 -7.73 -3.21 6.62
N ASP A 9 -8.61 -4.20 6.76
CA ASP A 9 -8.25 -5.60 6.84
C ASP A 9 -8.77 -6.35 5.61
N ALA A 10 -7.90 -6.52 4.63
CA ALA A 10 -8.14 -7.37 3.48
C ALA A 10 -6.83 -8.09 3.14
N THR A 11 -6.80 -9.41 3.31
CA THR A 11 -5.61 -10.29 3.23
C THR A 11 -4.56 -10.09 4.34
N ASN A 12 -4.34 -8.86 4.80
CA ASN A 12 -3.53 -8.51 5.96
C ASN A 12 -3.98 -7.12 6.47
N PRO A 13 -4.12 -6.92 7.79
CA PRO A 13 -4.39 -5.61 8.39
C PRO A 13 -3.31 -4.58 8.04
N VAL A 14 -3.73 -3.44 7.49
CA VAL A 14 -2.86 -2.32 7.18
C VAL A 14 -3.50 -1.00 7.63
N VAL A 15 -2.71 -0.16 8.28
CA VAL A 15 -3.02 1.26 8.47
C VAL A 15 -2.35 2.09 7.39
N PHE A 16 -3.16 2.83 6.63
CA PHE A 16 -2.72 3.72 5.58
C PHE A 16 -2.76 5.16 6.07
N VAL A 17 -1.65 5.88 5.90
CA VAL A 17 -1.50 7.29 6.26
C VAL A 17 -0.92 8.07 5.08
N ARG A 18 -1.29 9.34 4.94
CA ARG A 18 -0.76 10.17 3.85
C ARG A 18 0.69 10.55 4.12
N ALA A 19 1.51 10.55 3.07
CA ALA A 19 2.88 11.04 3.14
C ALA A 19 2.94 12.49 3.62
N LYS A 20 2.08 13.37 3.07
CA LYS A 20 2.04 14.80 3.43
C LYS A 20 1.80 15.05 4.92
N ASP A 21 1.00 14.21 5.58
CA ASP A 21 0.68 14.35 7.02
C ASP A 21 1.88 13.98 7.92
N LEU A 22 2.88 13.32 7.32
CA LEU A 22 4.15 12.97 7.93
C LEU A 22 5.31 13.89 7.48
N GLY A 23 5.05 14.87 6.61
CA GLY A 23 6.10 15.70 6.00
C GLY A 23 6.91 14.99 4.92
N LEU A 24 6.37 13.91 4.35
CA LEU A 24 7.00 13.09 3.32
C LEU A 24 6.39 13.37 1.94
N ALA A 25 7.18 13.17 0.91
CA ALA A 25 6.75 13.14 -0.49
C ALA A 25 6.09 11.80 -0.87
N GLY A 26 6.44 10.70 -0.19
CA GLY A 26 5.99 9.33 -0.51
C GLY A 26 6.88 8.60 -1.53
N THR A 27 7.94 9.27 -2.01
CA THR A 27 8.92 8.75 -2.97
C THR A 27 10.29 8.49 -2.35
N GLU A 28 10.43 8.63 -1.02
CA GLU A 28 11.67 8.42 -0.28
C GLU A 28 12.27 7.04 -0.54
N THR A 29 13.59 6.91 -0.42
CA THR A 29 14.24 5.59 -0.45
C THR A 29 14.03 4.88 0.89
N PRO A 30 14.06 3.52 0.94
CA PRO A 30 14.04 2.78 2.19
C PRO A 30 15.13 3.25 3.15
N GLN A 31 16.33 3.54 2.64
CA GLN A 31 17.44 4.05 3.43
C GLN A 31 17.13 5.40 4.07
N THR A 32 16.43 6.29 3.36
CA THR A 32 16.04 7.61 3.91
C THR A 32 15.03 7.43 5.04
N ILE A 33 14.03 6.57 4.85
CA ILE A 33 13.01 6.28 5.87
C ILE A 33 13.65 5.61 7.10
N ASP A 34 14.49 4.59 6.88
CA ASP A 34 15.10 3.80 7.96
C ASP A 34 16.13 4.61 8.76
N ALA A 35 16.76 5.63 8.15
CA ALA A 35 17.69 6.52 8.83
C ALA A 35 17.00 7.54 9.75
N ASP A 36 15.73 7.86 9.50
CA ASP A 36 14.96 8.82 10.30
C ASP A 36 14.33 8.13 11.51
N ARG A 37 15.04 8.20 12.64
CA ARG A 37 14.58 7.65 13.93
C ARG A 37 13.30 8.30 14.45
N SER A 38 13.07 9.58 14.14
CA SER A 38 11.86 10.30 14.57
C SER A 38 10.65 9.79 13.80
N LEU A 39 10.78 9.68 12.47
CA LEU A 39 9.77 9.08 11.62
C LEU A 39 9.48 7.62 12.02
N ALA A 40 10.51 6.82 12.27
CA ALA A 40 10.35 5.42 12.68
C ALA A 40 9.54 5.29 13.98
N ALA A 41 9.87 6.09 15.01
CA ALA A 41 9.12 6.11 16.27
C ALA A 41 7.66 6.54 16.06
N ARG A 42 7.43 7.54 15.20
CA ARG A 42 6.08 8.03 14.87
C ARG A 42 5.26 6.98 14.13
N LEU A 43 5.83 6.32 13.13
CA LEU A 43 5.16 5.24 12.39
C LEU A 43 4.83 4.05 13.31
N GLU A 44 5.71 3.70 14.26
CA GLU A 44 5.43 2.65 15.23
C GLU A 44 4.30 3.05 16.20
N ALA A 45 4.26 4.29 16.67
CA ALA A 45 3.15 4.79 17.50
C ALA A 45 1.80 4.71 16.74
N ILE A 46 1.78 5.09 15.46
CA ILE A 46 0.61 4.95 14.58
C ILE A 46 0.21 3.47 14.46
N ARG A 47 1.17 2.56 14.27
CA ARG A 47 0.91 1.11 14.15
C ARG A 47 0.23 0.55 15.39
N VAL A 48 0.77 0.86 16.56
CA VAL A 48 0.25 0.38 17.85
C VAL A 48 -1.16 0.90 18.09
N GLU A 49 -1.40 2.18 17.86
CA GLU A 49 -2.74 2.76 17.99
C GLU A 49 -3.72 2.18 16.97
N ALA A 50 -3.27 1.91 15.74
CA ALA A 50 -4.10 1.25 14.75
C ALA A 50 -4.51 -0.16 15.18
N ALA A 51 -3.57 -0.96 15.72
CA ALA A 51 -3.88 -2.29 16.25
C ALA A 51 -4.97 -2.22 17.34
N ARG A 52 -4.83 -1.26 18.27
CA ARG A 52 -5.80 -1.01 19.34
C ARG A 52 -7.19 -0.65 18.77
N ARG A 53 -7.24 0.23 17.76
CA ARG A 53 -8.51 0.64 17.12
C ARG A 53 -9.15 -0.47 16.29
N MET A 54 -8.36 -1.37 15.72
CA MET A 54 -8.86 -2.57 15.03
C MET A 54 -9.32 -3.66 16.01
N GLY A 55 -9.12 -3.48 17.32
CA GLY A 55 -9.51 -4.46 18.33
C GLY A 55 -8.65 -5.74 18.29
N MET A 56 -7.39 -5.63 17.84
CA MET A 56 -6.49 -6.78 17.71
C MET A 56 -5.23 -6.65 18.56
N GLU A 57 -4.66 -7.79 18.95
CA GLU A 57 -3.34 -7.85 19.57
C GLU A 57 -2.27 -7.58 18.51
N GLY A 58 -1.73 -6.37 18.53
CA GLY A 58 -0.68 -5.95 17.60
C GLY A 58 0.64 -6.66 17.87
N SER A 59 1.39 -6.91 16.79
CA SER A 59 2.79 -7.35 16.82
C SER A 59 3.63 -6.43 15.94
N SER A 60 4.96 -6.54 16.00
CA SER A 60 5.84 -5.82 15.07
C SER A 60 5.58 -6.14 13.58
N ALA A 61 4.84 -7.21 13.28
CA ALA A 61 4.49 -7.63 11.93
C ALA A 61 3.10 -7.16 11.45
N VAL A 62 2.14 -7.02 12.38
CA VAL A 62 0.69 -6.81 12.09
C VAL A 62 0.06 -5.88 13.15
N PRO A 63 -0.75 -4.87 12.75
CA PRO A 63 -0.97 -4.43 11.38
C PRO A 63 0.32 -3.84 10.78
N LYS A 64 0.39 -3.78 9.45
CA LYS A 64 1.46 -3.02 8.79
C LYS A 64 1.10 -1.53 8.74
N VAL A 65 2.11 -0.67 8.64
CA VAL A 65 1.91 0.75 8.35
C VAL A 65 2.35 1.03 6.93
N ALA A 66 1.49 1.66 6.14
CA ALA A 66 1.81 2.10 4.79
C ALA A 66 1.62 3.62 4.67
N VAL A 67 2.67 4.29 4.22
CA VAL A 67 2.66 5.70 3.84
C VAL A 67 2.28 5.75 2.36
N VAL A 68 1.22 6.48 2.03
CA VAL A 68 0.69 6.60 0.65
C VAL A 68 0.67 8.05 0.18
N ALA A 69 0.91 8.26 -1.10
CA ALA A 69 0.78 9.56 -1.73
C ALA A 69 0.19 9.42 -3.14
N SER A 70 -0.32 10.54 -3.66
CA SER A 70 -0.72 10.63 -5.06
C SER A 70 0.45 10.30 -6.01
N PRO A 71 0.17 9.86 -7.25
CA PRO A 71 1.13 9.72 -8.33
C PRO A 71 2.19 10.82 -8.36
N ALA A 72 3.44 10.39 -8.40
CA ALA A 72 4.59 11.26 -8.50
C ALA A 72 5.70 10.56 -9.28
N ASP A 73 6.56 11.35 -9.91
CA ASP A 73 7.81 10.84 -10.49
C ASP A 73 8.68 10.25 -9.37
N PHE A 74 9.31 9.10 -9.62
CA PHE A 74 10.28 8.52 -8.69
C PHE A 74 11.37 7.74 -9.41
N THR A 75 12.51 7.58 -8.73
CA THR A 75 13.60 6.70 -9.16
C THR A 75 13.58 5.44 -8.31
N ALA A 76 13.50 4.29 -8.96
CA ALA A 76 13.57 3.00 -8.27
C ALA A 76 15.00 2.65 -7.83
N LEU A 77 15.12 1.64 -6.98
CA LEU A 77 16.39 1.20 -6.40
C LEU A 77 17.40 0.69 -7.44
N ASP A 78 16.95 0.30 -8.63
CA ASP A 78 17.80 -0.09 -9.76
C ASP A 78 18.21 1.11 -10.66
N GLY A 79 17.78 2.33 -10.31
CA GLY A 79 18.04 3.55 -11.07
C GLY A 79 17.01 3.84 -12.17
N ALA A 80 16.03 2.96 -12.40
CA ALA A 80 14.97 3.21 -13.37
C ALA A 80 14.09 4.38 -12.92
N ARG A 81 13.78 5.30 -13.85
CA ARG A 81 12.89 6.44 -13.59
C ARG A 81 11.48 6.11 -14.07
N TYR A 82 10.52 6.35 -13.19
CA TYR A 82 9.09 6.22 -13.45
C TYR A 82 8.45 7.58 -13.34
N ARG A 83 7.66 7.93 -14.35
CA ARG A 83 6.89 9.17 -14.42
C ARG A 83 5.54 9.03 -13.74
N LEU A 84 4.94 10.16 -13.36
CA LEU A 84 3.64 10.23 -12.71
C LEU A 84 2.52 9.57 -13.52
N ASP A 85 2.62 9.55 -14.85
CA ASP A 85 1.66 8.90 -15.75
C ASP A 85 1.83 7.37 -15.81
N GLN A 86 2.92 6.83 -15.26
CA GLN A 86 3.22 5.39 -15.20
C GLN A 86 2.75 4.72 -13.89
N VAL A 87 2.26 5.51 -12.93
CA VAL A 87 1.74 5.03 -11.63
C VAL A 87 0.37 5.62 -11.34
N ASP A 88 -0.40 4.94 -10.49
CA ASP A 88 -1.71 5.43 -10.02
C ASP A 88 -1.67 5.87 -8.55
N LEU A 89 -0.59 5.53 -7.84
CA LEU A 89 -0.17 6.06 -6.55
C LEU A 89 1.26 5.61 -6.25
N VAL A 90 1.91 6.26 -5.28
CA VAL A 90 3.18 5.79 -4.70
C VAL A 90 2.98 5.44 -3.24
N ALA A 91 3.66 4.40 -2.78
CA ALA A 91 3.59 4.00 -1.37
C ALA A 91 4.87 3.38 -0.83
N ARG A 92 5.01 3.44 0.49
CA ARG A 92 6.07 2.81 1.28
C ARG A 92 5.43 2.05 2.41
N VAL A 93 5.80 0.79 2.59
CA VAL A 93 5.27 -0.05 3.67
C VAL A 93 6.37 -0.40 4.65
N ILE A 94 6.08 -0.19 5.93
CA ILE A 94 6.95 -0.55 7.04
C ILE A 94 6.55 -1.93 7.54
N SER A 95 7.53 -2.78 7.76
CA SER A 95 7.36 -4.11 8.31
C SER A 95 8.49 -4.39 9.27
N MET A 96 8.17 -4.78 10.51
CA MET A 96 9.17 -5.07 11.54
C MET A 96 10.15 -3.90 11.77
N GLY A 97 9.63 -2.67 11.76
CA GLY A 97 10.41 -1.44 11.98
C GLY A 97 11.18 -0.90 10.77
N ASN A 98 11.26 -1.64 9.65
CA ASN A 98 12.03 -1.22 8.48
C ASN A 98 11.13 -1.01 7.26
N CYS A 99 11.49 -0.07 6.40
CA CYS A 99 10.87 0.13 5.11
C CYS A 99 11.17 -1.05 4.19
N HIS A 100 10.12 -1.65 3.66
CA HIS A 100 10.26 -2.73 2.70
C HIS A 100 10.91 -2.21 1.40
N ARG A 101 11.87 -2.95 0.84
CA ARG A 101 12.60 -2.53 -0.38
C ARG A 101 11.74 -2.54 -1.63
N ALA A 102 10.72 -3.39 -1.69
CA ALA A 102 9.64 -3.36 -2.69
C ALA A 102 8.31 -2.98 -2.00
N PHE A 103 7.28 -3.82 -2.10
CA PHE A 103 6.08 -3.72 -1.27
C PHE A 103 5.64 -5.11 -0.82
N ALA A 104 5.28 -5.29 0.45
CA ALA A 104 4.80 -6.58 0.95
C ALA A 104 3.51 -6.96 0.21
N LEU A 105 3.46 -8.15 -0.42
CA LEU A 105 2.39 -8.49 -1.36
C LEU A 105 1.00 -8.47 -0.72
N THR A 106 0.85 -9.00 0.49
CA THR A 106 -0.43 -8.94 1.22
C THR A 106 -0.84 -7.51 1.59
N ALA A 107 0.12 -6.63 1.87
CA ALA A 107 -0.18 -5.20 2.04
C ALA A 107 -0.61 -4.55 0.71
N ALA A 108 -0.01 -4.95 -0.42
CA ALA A 108 -0.45 -4.47 -1.73
C ALA A 108 -1.88 -4.90 -2.01
N MET A 109 -2.22 -6.17 -1.74
CA MET A 109 -3.57 -6.71 -1.84
C MET A 109 -4.59 -5.92 -1.02
N CYS A 110 -4.24 -5.59 0.23
CA CYS A 110 -5.04 -4.70 1.08
C CYS A 110 -5.18 -3.29 0.47
N LEU A 111 -4.07 -2.72 -0.03
CA LEU A 111 -4.05 -1.41 -0.69
C LEU A 111 -4.97 -1.36 -1.90
N ALA A 112 -5.02 -2.41 -2.71
CA ALA A 112 -5.90 -2.45 -3.88
C ALA A 112 -7.37 -2.49 -3.47
N VAL A 113 -7.72 -3.22 -2.41
CA VAL A 113 -9.09 -3.18 -1.86
C VAL A 113 -9.40 -1.77 -1.35
N ALA A 114 -8.52 -1.19 -0.53
CA ALA A 114 -8.68 0.17 -0.01
C ALA A 114 -8.86 1.20 -1.13
N ALA A 115 -8.11 1.10 -2.23
CA ALA A 115 -8.23 1.98 -3.39
C ALA A 115 -9.60 1.95 -4.07
N ARG A 116 -10.43 0.91 -3.85
CA ARG A 116 -11.81 0.80 -4.37
C ARG A 116 -12.87 1.29 -3.38
N LEU A 117 -12.48 1.56 -2.13
CA LEU A 117 -13.36 2.01 -1.06
C LEU A 117 -13.33 3.54 -0.98
N GLU A 118 -14.43 4.18 -1.40
CA GLU A 118 -14.59 5.62 -1.29
C GLU A 118 -14.43 6.10 0.17
N GLY A 119 -13.78 7.24 0.34
CA GLY A 119 -13.47 7.81 1.66
C GLY A 119 -12.21 7.27 2.31
N THR A 120 -11.58 6.21 1.77
CA THR A 120 -10.26 5.81 2.28
C THR A 120 -9.16 6.77 1.79
N VAL A 121 -8.11 6.90 2.59
CA VAL A 121 -6.89 7.64 2.25
C VAL A 121 -6.26 7.10 0.96
N VAL A 122 -6.31 5.79 0.73
CA VAL A 122 -5.78 5.19 -0.49
C VAL A 122 -6.61 5.60 -1.71
N HIS A 123 -7.94 5.54 -1.62
CA HIS A 123 -8.85 6.01 -2.68
C HIS A 123 -8.68 7.51 -2.96
N GLU A 124 -8.50 8.35 -1.93
CA GLU A 124 -8.17 9.76 -2.08
C GLU A 124 -6.89 9.96 -2.91
N CYS A 125 -5.81 9.25 -2.56
CA CYS A 125 -4.53 9.37 -3.25
C CYS A 125 -4.59 8.91 -4.71
N THR A 126 -5.36 7.86 -5.03
CA THR A 126 -5.52 7.35 -6.40
C THR A 126 -6.43 8.21 -7.26
N THR A 127 -7.52 8.77 -6.70
CA THR A 127 -8.51 9.55 -7.44
C THR A 127 -8.14 11.02 -7.62
N GLY A 128 -7.44 11.62 -6.64
CA GLY A 128 -7.00 13.02 -6.71
C GLY A 128 -6.10 13.32 -7.91
N ALA A 129 -5.21 12.39 -8.26
CA ALA A 129 -4.30 12.54 -9.40
C ALA A 129 -4.87 12.08 -10.75
N ALA A 130 -5.82 11.13 -10.76
CA ALA A 130 -6.54 10.76 -11.97
C ALA A 130 -7.28 11.98 -12.57
N ARG A 131 -7.90 12.79 -11.69
CA ARG A 131 -8.56 14.06 -12.07
C ARG A 131 -7.59 15.10 -12.65
N ALA A 132 -6.36 15.18 -12.15
CA ALA A 132 -5.34 16.12 -12.63
C ALA A 132 -4.67 15.67 -13.95
N SER A 133 -4.68 14.37 -14.24
CA SER A 133 -4.02 13.77 -15.42
C SER A 133 -4.98 13.41 -16.56
N GLY A 134 -6.28 13.70 -16.42
CA GLY A 134 -7.32 13.35 -17.40
C GLY A 134 -7.63 11.85 -17.49
N ARG A 135 -7.19 11.06 -16.51
CA ARG A 135 -7.40 9.61 -16.45
C ARG A 135 -8.71 9.30 -15.70
N PRO A 136 -9.48 8.29 -16.09
CA PRO A 136 -10.62 7.87 -15.28
C PRO A 136 -10.16 7.47 -13.87
N PRO A 137 -10.89 7.87 -12.81
CA PRO A 137 -10.56 7.49 -11.44
C PRO A 137 -10.57 5.97 -11.27
N ALA A 138 -9.88 5.48 -10.24
CA ALA A 138 -10.01 4.09 -9.82
C ALA A 138 -11.50 3.78 -9.60
N ALA A 139 -12.03 2.78 -10.32
CA ALA A 139 -13.45 2.45 -10.25
C ALA A 139 -13.88 2.19 -8.79
N GLN A 140 -15.00 2.77 -8.40
CA GLN A 140 -15.61 2.61 -7.08
C GLN A 140 -16.20 1.21 -6.91
N ALA A 141 -16.33 0.78 -5.65
CA ALA A 141 -17.08 -0.42 -5.31
C ALA A 141 -18.49 -0.39 -5.91
N GLY A 142 -18.94 -1.52 -6.48
CA GLY A 142 -20.31 -1.67 -7.01
C GLY A 142 -20.50 -1.35 -8.50
N LEU A 143 -19.48 -0.92 -9.24
CA LEU A 143 -19.57 -0.74 -10.70
C LEU A 143 -19.59 -2.09 -11.45
N GLU A 144 -20.46 -2.24 -12.45
CA GLU A 144 -20.58 -3.47 -13.27
C GLU A 144 -19.31 -3.76 -14.10
N ALA A 145 -18.64 -2.71 -14.59
CA ALA A 145 -17.45 -2.83 -15.42
C ALA A 145 -16.20 -3.22 -14.60
N PRO A 146 -15.28 -4.04 -15.17
CA PRO A 146 -14.03 -4.39 -14.50
C PRO A 146 -13.20 -3.13 -14.23
N ALA A 147 -12.77 -2.99 -12.99
CA ALA A 147 -11.97 -1.85 -12.57
C ALA A 147 -10.57 -1.88 -13.21
N PRO A 148 -9.99 -0.73 -13.60
CA PRO A 148 -8.66 -0.72 -14.20
C PRO A 148 -7.59 -1.14 -13.19
N THR A 149 -6.61 -1.93 -13.63
CA THR A 149 -5.44 -2.33 -12.84
C THR A 149 -4.77 -1.11 -12.21
N ILE A 150 -4.51 -1.17 -10.91
CA ILE A 150 -3.79 -0.15 -10.15
C ILE A 150 -2.29 -0.40 -10.31
N ARG A 151 -1.55 0.64 -10.67
CA ARG A 151 -0.08 0.64 -10.80
C ARG A 151 0.53 1.25 -9.54
N LEU A 152 0.93 0.41 -8.60
CA LEU A 152 1.54 0.82 -7.35
C LEU A 152 3.03 1.12 -7.52
N GLY A 153 3.44 2.38 -7.42
CA GLY A 153 4.85 2.77 -7.34
C GLY A 153 5.44 2.47 -5.96
N HIS A 154 6.45 1.61 -5.91
CA HIS A 154 7.19 1.22 -4.71
C HIS A 154 8.71 1.36 -4.95
N PRO A 155 9.59 1.23 -3.94
CA PRO A 155 11.01 1.54 -4.15
C PRO A 155 11.71 0.68 -5.21
N SER A 156 11.31 -0.57 -5.42
CA SER A 156 11.85 -1.41 -6.52
C SER A 156 11.14 -1.26 -7.89
N GLY A 157 10.27 -0.27 -8.10
CA GLY A 157 9.55 -0.07 -9.37
C GLY A 157 8.03 -0.08 -9.23
N VAL A 158 7.33 -0.64 -10.23
CA VAL A 158 5.86 -0.59 -10.29
C VAL A 158 5.26 -1.99 -10.20
N LEU A 159 4.31 -2.17 -9.28
CA LEU A 159 3.56 -3.40 -9.10
C LEU A 159 2.12 -3.23 -9.64
N PRO A 160 1.75 -3.93 -10.73
CA PRO A 160 0.36 -3.99 -11.17
C PRO A 160 -0.44 -4.90 -10.24
N ILE A 161 -1.59 -4.40 -9.80
CA ILE A 161 -2.48 -5.08 -8.88
C ILE A 161 -3.94 -4.70 -9.16
N ASP A 162 -4.86 -5.65 -9.03
CA ASP A 162 -6.30 -5.42 -9.19
C ASP A 162 -7.09 -5.91 -7.97
N ALA A 163 -8.22 -5.26 -7.72
CA ALA A 163 -9.22 -5.68 -6.75
C ALA A 163 -10.62 -5.39 -7.29
N ALA A 164 -11.49 -6.39 -7.23
CA ALA A 164 -12.93 -6.26 -7.47
C ALA A 164 -13.64 -6.17 -6.12
N VAL A 165 -14.27 -5.03 -5.86
CA VAL A 165 -15.08 -4.81 -4.66
C VAL A 165 -16.52 -4.55 -5.10
N ARG A 166 -17.44 -5.40 -4.63
CA ARG A 166 -18.89 -5.30 -4.87
C ARG A 166 -19.57 -4.73 -3.64
N VAL A 167 -20.85 -4.40 -3.75
CA VAL A 167 -21.71 -4.18 -2.58
C VAL A 167 -22.52 -5.44 -2.35
N ARG A 168 -22.47 -5.97 -1.13
CA ARG A 168 -23.27 -7.11 -0.68
C ARG A 168 -23.90 -6.74 0.65
N ASP A 169 -25.22 -6.89 0.76
CA ASP A 169 -25.98 -6.58 1.98
C ASP A 169 -25.74 -5.14 2.49
N GLY A 170 -25.58 -4.18 1.56
CA GLY A 170 -25.33 -2.77 1.88
C GLY A 170 -23.89 -2.45 2.32
N ALA A 171 -22.98 -3.42 2.33
CA ALA A 171 -21.58 -3.23 2.71
C ALA A 171 -20.61 -3.57 1.57
N PRO A 172 -19.39 -2.99 1.55
CA PRO A 172 -18.37 -3.39 0.60
C PRO A 172 -17.93 -4.84 0.81
N TRP A 173 -17.83 -5.60 -0.28
CA TRP A 173 -17.40 -6.99 -0.32
C TRP A 173 -16.23 -7.13 -1.29
N ALA A 174 -15.04 -7.42 -0.76
CA ALA A 174 -13.86 -7.70 -1.57
C ALA A 174 -13.98 -9.10 -2.21
N GLU A 175 -14.59 -9.15 -3.39
CA GLU A 175 -14.87 -10.38 -4.14
C GLU A 175 -13.60 -11.06 -4.64
N ARG A 176 -12.65 -10.27 -5.15
CA ARG A 176 -11.41 -10.77 -5.74
C ARG A 176 -10.30 -9.77 -5.60
N VAL A 177 -9.08 -10.27 -5.38
CA VAL A 177 -7.83 -9.52 -5.55
C VAL A 177 -6.94 -10.31 -6.50
N THR A 178 -6.26 -9.64 -7.42
CA THR A 178 -5.41 -10.26 -8.43
C THR A 178 -4.03 -9.62 -8.46
N VAL A 179 -3.02 -10.48 -8.45
CA VAL A 179 -1.60 -10.09 -8.44
C VAL A 179 -0.82 -10.97 -9.42
N TYR A 180 0.24 -10.41 -9.98
CA TYR A 180 1.13 -11.13 -10.90
C TYR A 180 2.45 -11.44 -10.19
N ARG A 181 2.85 -12.71 -10.19
CA ARG A 181 4.06 -13.20 -9.53
C ARG A 181 4.78 -14.20 -10.42
N THR A 182 6.08 -14.33 -10.19
CA THR A 182 6.93 -15.36 -10.79
C THR A 182 7.46 -16.26 -9.68
N ALA A 183 7.71 -17.53 -10.00
CA ALA A 183 8.32 -18.48 -9.09
C ALA A 183 9.36 -19.31 -9.84
N ARG A 184 10.49 -19.60 -9.18
CA ARG A 184 11.56 -20.45 -9.70
C ARG A 184 12.10 -21.32 -8.57
N ARG A 185 12.11 -22.64 -8.75
CA ARG A 185 12.75 -23.57 -7.80
C ARG A 185 14.25 -23.30 -7.77
N LEU A 186 14.80 -23.01 -6.58
CA LEU A 186 16.22 -22.74 -6.39
C LEU A 186 17.01 -23.99 -5.99
N MET A 187 16.44 -24.84 -5.14
CA MET A 187 17.06 -26.06 -4.65
C MET A 187 15.99 -27.12 -4.38
N GLU A 188 16.37 -28.39 -4.54
CA GLU A 188 15.64 -29.56 -4.08
C GLU A 188 16.63 -30.45 -3.33
N GLY A 189 16.29 -30.91 -2.13
CA GLY A 189 17.20 -31.68 -1.28
C GLY A 189 16.74 -31.74 0.17
N PHE A 190 17.67 -32.04 1.08
CA PHE A 190 17.40 -32.21 2.51
C PHE A 190 18.09 -31.12 3.34
N VAL A 191 17.31 -30.41 4.16
CA VAL A 191 17.86 -29.54 5.21
C VAL A 191 18.33 -30.42 6.36
N ARG A 192 19.58 -30.25 6.81
CA ARG A 192 20.14 -30.95 7.98
C ARG A 192 20.14 -30.02 9.18
N VAL A 193 19.80 -30.53 10.36
CA VAL A 193 19.90 -29.83 11.66
C VAL A 193 20.68 -30.71 12.65
N PRO A 194 21.43 -30.12 13.62
CA PRO A 194 22.12 -30.86 14.68
C PRO A 194 21.18 -31.65 15.60
#